data_AF-A0A973B9C9-F1
#
_entry.id   AF-A0A973B9C9-F1
#
_cell.length_a   1.000
_cell.length_b   1.000
_cell.length_c   1.000
_cell.angle_alpha   90.00
_cell.angle_beta   90.00
_cell.angle_gamma   90.00
#
_symmetry.space_group_name_H-M   'P 1'
#
loop_
_entity.id
_entity.type
_entity.pdbx_description
1 polymer ?
#
loop_
_entity_poly.entity_id
_entity_poly.type
_entity_poly.pdbx_seq_one_letter_code
_entity_poly.pdbx_strand_id
1 'polypeptide(L)'
;MTIFFRITLCIVVFVVLLYIDFSIVSPMILPDNHCYYHTHEIPLWVDLLYMNEGSNGHPEWTLFHIVLLISLSGYLTFMINWKSDTPQPLSKGELFG
;
A
#
# COMPACT_ATOMS: atom_id res chain seq x y z
N MET A 1 14.32 13.13 13.58
CA MET A 1 12.88 13.16 13.21
C MET A 1 12.05 12.53 14.35
N THR A 2 10.97 13.16 14.81
CA THR A 2 10.21 12.66 15.99
C THR A 2 9.35 11.44 15.65
N ILE A 3 9.04 10.60 16.66
CA ILE A 3 8.18 9.42 16.48
C ILE A 3 6.77 9.80 16.00
N PHE A 4 6.25 10.94 16.47
CA PHE A 4 4.97 11.49 16.05
C PHE A 4 4.95 11.73 14.53
N PHE A 5 6.00 12.35 13.98
CA PHE A 5 6.11 12.59 12.54
C PHE A 5 6.13 11.28 11.75
N ARG A 6 6.83 10.24 12.22
CA ARG A 6 6.86 8.91 11.56
C ARG A 6 5.48 8.28 11.48
N ILE A 7 4.69 8.38 12.56
CA ILE A 7 3.32 7.87 12.61
C ILE A 7 2.42 8.65 11.65
N THR A 8 2.47 9.99 11.68
CA THR A 8 1.70 10.83 10.76
C THR A 8 2.02 10.50 9.31
N LEU A 9 3.30 10.35 8.97
CA LEU A 9 3.72 10.00 7.61
C LEU A 9 3.18 8.63 7.19
N CYS A 10 3.23 7.63 8.09
CA CYS A 10 2.69 6.30 7.83
C CYS A 10 1.19 6.34 7.49
N ILE A 11 0.41 7.12 8.26
CA ILE A 11 -1.03 7.30 8.02
C ILE A 11 -1.27 7.97 6.66
N VAL A 12 -0.53 9.02 6.32
CA VAL A 12 -0.66 9.72 5.03
C VAL A 12 -0.35 8.77 3.88
N VAL A 13 0.76 8.02 3.95
CA VAL A 13 1.13 7.03 2.92
C VAL A 13 0.05 5.96 2.79
N PHE A 14 -0.50 5.46 3.90
CA PHE A 14 -1.58 4.49 3.88
C PHE A 14 -2.85 5.02 3.17
N VAL A 15 -3.28 6.24 3.47
CA VAL A 15 -4.44 6.86 2.82
C VAL A 15 -4.20 7.05 1.32
N VAL A 16 -2.99 7.47 0.92
CA VAL A 16 -2.63 7.60 -0.50
C VAL A 16 -2.64 6.24 -1.20
N LEU A 17 -2.10 5.20 -0.58
CA LEU A 17 -2.13 3.85 -1.14
C LEU A 17 -3.55 3.30 -1.28
N LEU A 18 -4.41 3.51 -0.28
CA LEU A 18 -5.83 3.18 -0.38
C LEU A 18 -6.46 3.88 -1.58
N TYR A 19 -6.27 5.20 -1.69
CA TYR A 19 -6.84 5.96 -2.80
C TYR A 19 -6.37 5.45 -4.17
N ILE A 20 -5.06 5.20 -4.33
CA ILE A 20 -4.49 4.67 -5.56
C ILE A 20 -5.06 3.28 -5.87
N ASP A 21 -5.16 2.41 -4.86
CA ASP A 21 -5.67 1.06 -5.05
C ASP A 21 -7.13 1.07 -5.51
N PHE A 22 -8.01 1.79 -4.81
CA PHE A 22 -9.43 1.82 -5.15
C PHE A 22 -9.77 2.61 -6.41
N SER A 23 -9.05 3.71 -6.67
CA SER A 23 -9.39 4.62 -7.76
C SER A 23 -8.72 4.24 -9.07
N ILE A 24 -7.61 3.50 -9.02
CA ILE A 24 -6.76 3.25 -10.18
C ILE A 24 -6.46 1.76 -10.34
N VAL A 25 -5.83 1.12 -9.35
CA VAL A 25 -5.32 -0.25 -9.52
C VAL A 25 -6.46 -1.26 -9.65
N SER A 26 -7.38 -1.27 -8.70
CA SER A 26 -8.50 -2.20 -8.66
C SER A 26 -9.37 -2.13 -9.94
N PRO A 27 -9.79 -0.94 -10.42
CA PRO A 27 -10.50 -0.84 -11.70
C PRO A 27 -9.69 -1.28 -12.93
N MET A 28 -8.35 -1.22 -12.89
CA MET A 28 -7.51 -1.63 -14.01
C MET A 28 -7.28 -3.15 -14.08
N ILE A 29 -7.32 -3.84 -12.94
CA ILE A 29 -6.99 -5.28 -12.86
C ILE A 29 -8.23 -6.16 -12.68
N LEU A 30 -9.32 -5.60 -12.16
CA LEU A 30 -10.59 -6.32 -11.98
C LEU A 30 -11.51 -6.10 -13.18
N PRO A 31 -12.43 -7.02 -13.46
CA PRO A 31 -13.42 -6.84 -14.51
C PRO A 31 -14.34 -5.64 -14.23
N ASP A 32 -14.64 -4.85 -15.27
CA ASP A 32 -15.61 -3.74 -15.20
C ASP A 32 -17.01 -4.21 -14.77
N ASN A 33 -17.36 -5.45 -15.11
CA ASN A 33 -18.62 -6.05 -14.70
C ASN A 33 -18.51 -6.60 -13.28
N HIS A 34 -19.09 -5.89 -12.32
CA HIS A 34 -19.17 -6.31 -10.92
C HIS A 34 -19.77 -7.71 -10.71
N CYS A 35 -20.58 -8.23 -11.64
CA CYS A 35 -21.19 -9.56 -11.54
C CYS A 35 -20.36 -10.68 -12.22
N TYR A 36 -19.18 -10.36 -12.76
CA TYR A 36 -18.38 -11.29 -13.57
C TYR A 36 -18.15 -12.64 -12.87
N TYR A 37 -17.79 -12.61 -11.58
CA TYR A 37 -17.42 -13.79 -10.81
C TYR A 37 -18.60 -14.65 -10.33
N HIS A 38 -19.85 -14.28 -10.61
CA HIS A 38 -20.98 -15.20 -10.43
C HIS A 38 -20.99 -16.34 -11.45
N THR A 39 -20.30 -16.16 -12.58
CA THR A 39 -20.35 -17.07 -13.72
C THR A 39 -18.96 -17.54 -14.17
N HIS A 40 -17.92 -17.08 -13.49
CA HIS A 40 -16.53 -17.38 -13.81
C HIS A 40 -15.80 -17.83 -12.55
N GLU A 41 -14.82 -18.72 -12.72
CA GLU A 41 -13.95 -19.11 -11.62
C GLU A 41 -13.15 -17.91 -11.11
N ILE A 42 -13.08 -17.79 -9.78
CA ILE A 42 -12.37 -16.71 -9.10
C ILE A 42 -10.89 -17.14 -8.98
N PRO A 43 -9.93 -16.40 -9.57
CA PRO A 43 -8.52 -16.65 -9.34
C PRO A 43 -8.18 -16.48 -7.85
N LEU A 44 -7.31 -17.34 -7.32
CA LEU A 44 -6.94 -17.33 -5.89
C LEU A 44 -6.50 -15.95 -5.37
N TRP A 45 -5.76 -15.18 -6.16
CA TRP A 45 -5.32 -13.85 -5.75
C TRP A 45 -6.48 -12.85 -5.66
N VAL A 46 -7.49 -12.96 -6.53
CA VAL A 46 -8.72 -12.16 -6.45
C VAL A 46 -9.50 -12.56 -5.21
N ASP A 47 -9.59 -13.86 -4.95
CA ASP A 47 -10.26 -14.39 -3.77
C ASP A 47 -9.64 -13.83 -2.47
N LEU A 48 -8.31 -13.91 -2.35
CA LEU A 48 -7.59 -13.45 -1.17
C LEU A 48 -7.62 -11.94 -0.96
N LEU A 49 -7.58 -11.14 -2.03
CA LEU A 49 -7.42 -9.68 -1.94
C LEU A 49 -8.75 -8.92 -2.10
N TYR A 50 -9.70 -9.51 -2.81
CA TYR A 50 -10.89 -8.85 -3.31
C TYR A 50 -12.18 -9.68 -3.17
N MET A 51 -12.20 -10.79 -2.41
CA MET A 51 -13.46 -11.48 -2.09
C MET A 51 -13.64 -11.67 -0.59
N ASN A 52 -14.76 -11.16 -0.08
CA ASN A 52 -15.18 -11.37 1.29
C ASN A 52 -16.39 -12.32 1.32
N GLU A 53 -16.59 -13.07 2.40
CA GLU A 53 -17.70 -14.03 2.54
C GLU A 53 -19.08 -13.35 2.35
N GLY A 54 -19.19 -12.06 2.70
CA GLY A 54 -20.40 -11.26 2.50
C GLY A 54 -20.56 -10.64 1.10
N SER A 55 -19.56 -10.79 0.23
CA SER A 55 -19.50 -10.07 -1.05
C SER A 55 -20.32 -10.69 -2.16
N ASN A 56 -20.79 -11.93 -1.97
CA ASN A 56 -21.65 -12.64 -2.92
C ASN A 56 -21.08 -12.66 -4.35
N GLY A 57 -19.76 -12.74 -4.54
CA GLY A 57 -19.14 -12.75 -5.87
C GLY A 57 -18.89 -11.37 -6.48
N HIS A 58 -19.10 -10.29 -5.72
CA HIS A 58 -18.62 -8.96 -6.08
C HIS A 58 -17.19 -8.75 -5.58
N PRO A 59 -16.33 -8.03 -6.31
CA PRO A 59 -15.02 -7.68 -5.79
C PRO A 59 -15.14 -6.67 -4.64
N GLU A 60 -14.80 -7.09 -3.43
CA GLU A 60 -14.69 -6.25 -2.24
C GLU A 60 -13.40 -6.54 -1.46
N TRP A 61 -12.83 -5.49 -0.92
CA TRP A 61 -11.62 -5.50 -0.13
C TRP A 61 -11.74 -6.44 1.08
N THR A 62 -10.71 -7.30 1.23
CA THR A 62 -10.62 -8.25 2.34
C THR A 62 -9.80 -7.67 3.49
N LEU A 63 -9.96 -8.25 4.68
CA LEU A 63 -9.09 -7.92 5.81
C LEU A 63 -7.61 -8.16 5.48
N PHE A 64 -7.32 -9.21 4.71
CA PHE A 64 -5.97 -9.52 4.26
C PHE A 64 -5.38 -8.41 3.38
N HIS A 65 -6.17 -7.88 2.44
CA HIS A 65 -5.77 -6.76 1.61
C HIS A 65 -5.46 -5.51 2.45
N ILE A 66 -6.32 -5.17 3.43
CA ILE A 66 -6.07 -4.04 4.34
C ILE A 66 -4.74 -4.22 5.10
N VAL A 67 -4.47 -5.41 5.62
CA VAL A 67 -3.23 -5.71 6.36
C VAL A 67 -2.00 -5.57 5.45
N LEU A 68 -2.10 -5.96 4.17
CA LEU A 68 -1.03 -5.76 3.21
C LEU A 68 -0.78 -4.27 2.94
N LEU A 69 -1.83 -3.46 2.78
CA LEU A 69 -1.68 -2.02 2.58
C LEU A 69 -1.06 -1.31 3.80
N ILE A 70 -1.42 -1.72 5.02
CA ILE A 70 -0.79 -1.24 6.26
C ILE A 70 0.69 -1.64 6.32
N SER A 71 0.99 -2.89 5.95
CA SER A 71 2.37 -3.40 5.95
C SER A 71 3.23 -2.66 4.91
N LEU A 72 2.67 -2.40 3.72
CA LEU A 72 3.31 -1.65 2.66
C LEU A 72 3.52 -0.18 3.04
N SER A 73 2.54 0.47 3.66
CA SER A 73 2.67 1.85 4.12
C SER A 73 3.77 1.99 5.20
N GLY A 74 3.84 1.04 6.13
CA GLY A 74 4.89 0.95 7.13
C GLY A 74 6.27 0.76 6.50
N TYR A 75 6.40 -0.15 5.53
CA TYR A 75 7.64 -0.39 4.81
C TYR A 75 8.13 0.84 4.03
N LEU A 76 7.25 1.49 3.26
CA LEU A 76 7.61 2.70 2.51
C LEU A 76 8.01 3.84 3.45
N THR A 77 7.28 4.02 4.54
CA THR A 77 7.61 5.00 5.57
C THR A 77 8.98 4.72 6.19
N PHE A 78 9.29 3.46 6.48
CA PHE A 78 10.63 3.06 6.95
C PHE A 78 11.72 3.43 5.94
N MET A 79 11.52 3.12 4.66
CA MET A 79 12.48 3.41 3.58
C MET A 79 12.72 4.92 3.38
N ILE A 80 11.66 5.73 3.45
CA ILE A 80 11.76 7.20 3.35
C ILE A 80 12.64 7.74 4.49
N ASN A 81 12.44 7.23 5.70
CA ASN A 81 13.16 7.70 6.89
C ASN A 81 14.59 7.16 6.97
N TRP A 82 14.84 5.95 6.46
CA TRP A 82 16.19 5.40 6.36
C TRP A 82 17.12 6.30 5.52
N LYS A 83 16.58 6.86 4.43
CA LYS A 83 17.31 7.79 3.56
C LYS A 83 17.58 9.15 4.22
N SER A 84 16.75 9.58 5.17
CA SER A 84 16.98 10.84 5.89
C SER A 84 17.99 10.73 7.03
N ASP A 85 18.17 9.53 7.59
CA ASP A 85 19.07 9.29 8.72
C ASP A 85 20.51 8.92 8.26
N THR A 86 20.77 8.86 6.95
CA THR A 86 22.10 8.55 6.41
C THR A 86 23.02 9.78 6.49
N PRO A 87 24.19 9.71 7.15
CA PRO A 87 25.14 10.82 7.20
C PRO A 87 25.54 11.26 5.79
N GLN A 88 25.45 12.56 5.50
CA GLN A 88 25.99 13.10 4.26
C GLN A 88 27.52 12.90 4.26
N PRO A 89 28.13 12.50 3.12
CA PRO A 89 29.58 12.43 3.04
C PRO A 89 30.17 13.82 3.32
N LEU A 90 31.16 13.90 4.22
CA LEU A 90 31.91 15.11 4.52
C LEU A 90 32.33 15.80 3.21
N SER A 91 32.08 17.10 3.11
CA SER A 91 32.50 17.85 1.94
C SER A 91 34.03 17.80 1.88
N LYS A 92 34.61 17.69 0.68
CA LYS A 92 36.08 17.62 0.50
C LYS A 92 36.83 18.82 1.10
N GLY A 93 36.15 19.91 1.45
CA GLY A 93 36.73 21.09 2.10
C GLY A 93 37.04 20.92 3.59
N GLU A 94 36.44 19.95 4.28
CA GLU A 94 36.63 19.73 5.72
C GLU A 94 37.73 18.71 6.04
N LEU A 95 38.25 18.01 5.02
CA LEU A 95 39.27 16.97 5.18
C LEU A 95 40.71 17.51 5.08
N PHE A 96 40.88 18.78 4.69
CA PHE A 96 42.17 19.42 4.47
C PHE A 96 42.37 20.72 5.26
N GLY A 97 41.52 20.96 6.27
CA GLY A 97 41.61 22.11 7.19
C GLY A 97 42.30 21.76 8.50
#